data_AF-A0A969K6Z4-F1
#
_entry.id   AF-A0A969K6Z4-F1
#
_cell.length_a   1.000
_cell.length_b   1.000
_cell.length_c   1.000
_cell.angle_alpha   90.00
_cell.angle_beta   90.00
_cell.angle_gamma   90.00
#
_symmetry.space_group_name_H-M   'P 1'
#
loop_
_entity.id
_entity.type
_entity.pdbx_description
1 polymer ?
#
loop_
_entity_poly.entity_id
_entity_poly.type
_entity_poly.pdbx_seq_one_letter_code
_entity_poly.pdbx_strand_id
1 'polypeptide(L)'
;MSGELMGWTLDVFGTQPGVSVSVLDGSASEAGDLAEVAIERSGDLSKPLTVELNWTNAQEATLSDGSPLPSSVVLAAGKASVSLSLAAIADGLEEPTEFVSVSS
;
A
#
# COMPACT_ATOMS: atom_id res chain seq x y z
N MET A 1 -10.14 -20.09 51.85
CA MET A 1 -10.68 -18.75 51.54
C MET A 1 -9.84 -18.21 50.40
N SER A 2 -10.39 -18.29 49.19
CA SER A 2 -9.74 -17.94 47.92
C SER A 2 -9.66 -16.41 47.81
N GLY A 3 -8.46 -15.88 47.54
CA GLY A 3 -8.31 -14.49 47.12
C GLY A 3 -8.53 -14.41 45.62
N GLU A 4 -9.65 -13.82 45.21
CA GLU A 4 -9.94 -13.50 43.81
C GLU A 4 -9.00 -12.39 43.33
N LEU A 5 -8.28 -12.63 42.23
CA LEU A 5 -7.59 -11.56 41.52
C LEU A 5 -8.64 -10.76 40.73
N MET A 6 -8.93 -9.56 41.22
CA MET A 6 -9.81 -8.60 40.56
C MET A 6 -9.16 -8.12 39.25
N GLY A 7 -9.86 -8.38 38.14
CA GLY A 7 -9.84 -7.60 36.90
C GLY A 7 -8.47 -7.21 36.33
N TRP A 8 -7.89 -8.08 35.50
CA TRP A 8 -6.96 -7.60 34.48
C TRP A 8 -7.77 -7.08 33.30
N THR A 9 -8.09 -5.78 33.29
CA THR A 9 -8.45 -5.14 32.03
C THR A 9 -7.16 -4.99 31.23
N LEU A 10 -6.91 -5.92 30.31
CA LEU A 10 -5.91 -5.74 29.28
C LEU A 10 -6.50 -4.76 28.26
N ASP A 11 -6.26 -3.46 28.46
CA ASP A 11 -6.47 -2.48 27.40
C ASP A 11 -5.41 -2.68 26.31
N VAL A 12 -5.66 -3.61 25.38
CA VAL A 12 -4.92 -3.68 24.10
C VAL A 12 -5.45 -2.59 23.15
N PHE A 13 -5.47 -1.33 23.58
CA PHE A 13 -5.49 -0.21 22.61
C PHE A 13 -4.06 0.12 22.16
N GLY A 14 -3.31 -0.93 21.86
CA GLY A 14 -1.86 -0.93 21.64
C GLY A 14 -1.43 -1.74 20.43
N THR A 15 -2.27 -1.85 19.40
CA THR A 15 -1.78 -2.21 18.07
C THR A 15 -1.52 -0.90 17.33
N GLN A 16 -0.34 -0.31 17.52
CA GLN A 16 0.11 0.71 16.57
C GLN A 16 -0.11 0.14 15.17
N PRO A 17 -0.79 0.85 14.26
CA PRO A 17 -1.15 0.26 12.98
C PRO A 17 0.13 -0.12 12.25
N GLY A 18 0.34 -1.43 12.07
CA GLY A 18 1.42 -1.92 11.24
C GLY A 18 1.01 -1.73 9.78
N VAL A 19 1.82 -1.02 9.02
CA VAL A 19 1.64 -0.82 7.57
C VAL A 19 2.60 -1.76 6.85
N SER A 20 2.11 -2.41 5.81
CA SER A 20 2.93 -3.22 4.90
C SER A 20 2.57 -2.92 3.46
N VAL A 21 3.58 -3.00 2.59
CA VAL A 21 3.43 -2.87 1.14
C VAL A 21 3.83 -4.20 0.52
N SER A 22 2.97 -4.75 -0.34
CA SER A 22 3.21 -6.01 -1.04
C SER A 22 2.97 -5.85 -2.54
N VAL A 23 3.78 -6.53 -3.34
CA VAL A 23 3.61 -6.62 -4.79
C VAL A 23 2.74 -7.84 -5.06
N LEU A 24 1.55 -7.62 -5.59
CA LEU A 24 0.62 -8.68 -6.00
C LEU A 24 0.92 -9.13 -7.43
N ASP A 25 1.22 -8.16 -8.30
CA ASP A 25 1.77 -8.36 -9.64
C ASP A 25 2.94 -7.40 -9.86
N GLY A 26 4.08 -7.94 -10.28
CA GLY A 26 5.33 -7.22 -10.43
C GLY A 26 5.66 -6.84 -11.87
N SER A 27 4.82 -7.19 -12.85
CA SER A 27 5.02 -6.83 -14.25
C SER A 27 4.00 -5.81 -14.74
N ALA A 28 4.47 -4.85 -15.51
CA ALA A 28 3.64 -3.98 -16.34
C ALA A 28 4.26 -3.91 -17.73
N SER A 29 3.45 -3.70 -18.76
CA SER A 29 3.95 -3.51 -20.13
C SER A 29 3.23 -2.39 -20.83
N GLU A 30 3.94 -1.68 -21.71
CA GLU A 30 3.36 -0.64 -22.57
C GLU A 30 2.25 -1.19 -23.49
N ALA A 31 2.19 -2.52 -23.68
CA ALA A 31 1.14 -3.20 -24.45
C ALA A 31 -0.16 -3.43 -23.66
N GLY A 32 -0.20 -3.07 -22.37
CA GLY A 32 -1.42 -3.09 -21.55
C GLY A 32 -1.42 -4.05 -20.36
N ASP A 33 -0.29 -4.67 -20.01
CA ASP A 33 -0.16 -5.41 -18.74
C ASP A 33 0.01 -4.43 -17.57
N LEU A 34 -0.63 -4.70 -16.43
CA LEU A 34 -0.62 -3.82 -15.27
C LEU A 34 0.04 -4.51 -14.08
N ALA A 35 0.92 -3.78 -13.40
CA ALA A 35 1.43 -4.20 -12.10
C ALA A 35 0.41 -3.85 -11.01
N GLU A 36 0.39 -4.62 -9.93
CA GLU A 36 -0.51 -4.40 -8.80
C GLU A 36 0.26 -4.42 -7.48
N VAL A 37 0.08 -3.35 -6.69
CA VAL A 37 0.66 -3.21 -5.35
C VAL A 37 -0.47 -3.05 -4.34
N ALA A 38 -0.39 -3.76 -3.22
CA ALA A 38 -1.31 -3.60 -2.10
C ALA A 38 -0.63 -2.90 -0.93
N ILE A 39 -1.32 -1.93 -0.34
CA ILE A 39 -0.96 -1.27 0.91
C ILE A 39 -1.95 -1.76 1.96
N GLU A 40 -1.43 -2.41 2.99
CA GLU A 40 -2.23 -3.02 4.04
C GLU A 40 -1.92 -2.38 5.39
N ARG A 41 -2.95 -2.27 6.24
CA ARG A 41 -2.80 -1.92 7.66
C ARG A 41 -3.42 -2.98 8.55
N SER A 42 -2.78 -3.18 9.69
CA SER A 42 -3.27 -3.99 10.81
C SER A 42 -3.63 -3.10 12.01
N GLY A 43 -4.30 -3.67 13.02
CA GLY A 43 -4.63 -2.97 14.25
C GLY A 43 -5.95 -2.19 14.19
N ASP A 44 -5.97 -0.97 14.75
CA ASP A 44 -7.19 -0.16 14.82
C ASP A 44 -7.61 0.39 13.45
N LEU A 45 -8.78 -0.03 12.99
CA LEU A 45 -9.39 0.40 11.72
C LEU A 45 -10.47 1.47 11.92
N SER A 46 -10.78 1.87 13.15
CA SER A 46 -11.91 2.75 13.48
C SER A 46 -11.81 4.15 12.85
N LYS A 47 -10.60 4.58 12.53
CA LYS A 47 -10.28 5.88 11.91
C LYS A 47 -9.62 5.69 10.54
N PRO A 48 -9.70 6.67 9.63
CA PRO A 48 -8.87 6.65 8.44
C PRO A 48 -7.38 6.74 8.81
N LEU A 49 -6.52 6.15 7.97
CA LEU A 49 -5.07 6.24 8.07
C LEU A 49 -4.50 6.73 6.73
N THR A 50 -3.74 7.82 6.77
CA THR A 50 -2.91 8.24 5.63
C THR A 50 -1.57 7.51 5.71
N VAL A 51 -1.17 6.88 4.62
CA VAL A 51 0.11 6.19 4.45
C VAL A 51 0.90 6.96 3.41
N GLU A 52 2.07 7.47 3.80
CA GLU A 52 3.02 8.07 2.87
C GLU A 52 3.72 6.96 2.08
N LEU A 53 4.04 7.23 0.81
CA LEU A 53 4.68 6.29 -0.10
C LEU A 53 5.93 6.94 -0.69
N ASN A 54 7.00 6.15 -0.77
CA ASN A 54 8.25 6.53 -1.38
C ASN A 54 8.48 5.66 -2.60
N TRP A 55 8.60 6.29 -3.77
CA TRP A 55 8.83 5.62 -5.04
C TRP A 55 10.25 5.89 -5.55
N THR A 56 10.89 4.86 -6.10
CA THR A 56 12.12 5.02 -6.90
C THR A 56 11.81 4.78 -8.36
N ASN A 57 12.42 5.57 -9.26
CA ASN A 57 12.15 5.56 -10.70
C ASN A 57 10.65 5.77 -11.04
N ALA A 58 9.99 6.67 -10.31
CA ALA A 58 8.55 6.92 -10.47
C ALA A 58 8.15 7.45 -11.87
N GLN A 59 9.12 7.95 -12.63
CA GLN A 59 8.92 8.43 -14.00
C GLN A 59 8.65 7.32 -15.02
N GLU A 60 8.90 6.05 -14.70
CA GLU A 60 8.69 4.92 -15.61
C GLU A 60 7.26 4.33 -15.55
N ALA A 61 6.46 4.79 -14.58
CA ALA A 61 5.12 4.27 -14.38
C ALA A 61 4.11 5.36 -13.99
N THR A 62 2.86 5.09 -14.31
CA THR A 62 1.69 5.87 -13.88
C THR A 62 0.69 4.94 -13.20
N LEU A 63 -0.36 5.50 -12.61
CA LEU A 63 -1.56 4.72 -12.33
C LEU A 63 -2.21 4.29 -13.64
N SER A 64 -3.04 3.24 -13.59
CA SER A 64 -3.76 2.72 -14.77
C SER A 64 -4.64 3.75 -15.51
N ASP A 65 -4.96 4.87 -14.87
CA ASP A 65 -5.71 5.99 -15.48
C ASP A 65 -4.80 7.09 -16.07
N GLY A 66 -3.49 6.89 -16.06
CA GLY A 66 -2.47 7.84 -16.53
C GLY A 66 -2.08 8.90 -15.51
N SER A 67 -2.63 8.89 -14.29
CA SER A 67 -2.22 9.81 -13.23
C SER A 67 -0.82 9.47 -12.71
N PRO A 68 -0.04 10.45 -12.20
CA PRO A 68 1.23 10.18 -11.55
C PRO A 68 1.09 9.25 -10.34
N LEU A 69 2.15 8.51 -10.01
CA LEU A 69 2.19 7.70 -8.78
C LEU A 69 2.01 8.59 -7.54
N PRO A 70 1.08 8.25 -6.63
CA PRO A 70 0.75 9.11 -5.50
C PRO A 70 1.84 9.06 -4.43
N SER A 71 2.12 10.20 -3.78
CA SER A 71 3.02 10.25 -2.62
C SER A 71 2.37 9.76 -1.33
N SER A 72 1.04 9.58 -1.31
CA SER A 72 0.33 9.00 -0.18
C SER A 72 -1.01 8.39 -0.59
N VAL A 73 -1.50 7.45 0.22
CA VAL A 73 -2.82 6.83 0.07
C VAL A 73 -3.60 6.91 1.38
N VAL A 74 -4.92 6.96 1.29
CA VAL A 74 -5.80 6.97 2.46
C VAL A 74 -6.52 5.63 2.58
N LEU A 75 -6.21 4.90 3.64
CA LEU A 75 -7.00 3.75 4.09
C LEU A 75 -8.18 4.28 4.91
N ALA A 76 -9.36 4.34 4.30
CA ALA A 76 -10.57 4.84 4.97
C ALA A 76 -10.90 4.04 6.26
N ALA A 77 -11.68 4.64 7.16
CA ALA A 77 -12.18 3.94 8.35
C ALA A 77 -12.89 2.63 7.95
N GLY A 78 -12.59 1.54 8.66
CA GLY A 78 -13.07 0.19 8.38
C GLY A 78 -12.37 -0.52 7.21
N LYS A 79 -11.44 0.12 6.50
CA LYS A 79 -10.65 -0.50 5.42
C LYS A 79 -9.25 -0.86 5.90
N ALA A 80 -8.86 -2.10 5.66
CA ALA A 80 -7.53 -2.61 5.99
C ALA A 80 -6.56 -2.60 4.80
N SER A 81 -7.04 -2.42 3.58
CA SER A 81 -6.21 -2.48 2.37
C SER A 81 -6.70 -1.51 1.29
N VAL A 82 -5.76 -1.05 0.45
CA VAL A 82 -5.99 -0.39 -0.82
C VAL A 82 -5.00 -0.95 -1.86
N SER A 83 -5.48 -1.24 -3.06
CA SER A 83 -4.64 -1.63 -4.20
C SER A 83 -4.36 -0.42 -5.09
N LEU A 84 -3.15 -0.35 -5.62
CA LEU A 84 -2.74 0.54 -6.70
C LEU A 84 -2.45 -0.31 -7.94
N SER A 85 -3.10 0.02 -9.05
CA SER A 85 -2.81 -0.56 -10.37
C SER A 85 -1.91 0.39 -11.15
N LEU A 86 -0.74 -0.10 -11.54
CA LEU A 86 0.32 0.65 -12.19
C LEU A 86 0.42 0.24 -13.66
N ALA A 87 0.57 1.24 -14.53
CA ALA A 87 0.83 1.07 -15.95
C ALA A 87 2.25 1.54 -16.28
N ALA A 88 2.96 0.80 -17.13
CA ALA A 88 4.16 1.30 -17.79
C ALA A 88 3.78 2.48 -18.70
N ILE A 89 4.64 3.50 -18.78
CA ILE A 89 4.39 4.63 -19.66
C ILE A 89 4.69 4.21 -21.10
N ALA A 90 3.67 4.27 -21.97
CA ALA A 90 3.84 4.01 -23.39
C ALA A 90 4.36 5.27 -24.10
N ASP A 91 5.62 5.27 -24.53
CA ASP A 91 6.22 6.39 -25.25
C ASP A 91 6.59 6.07 -26.72
N GLY A 92 6.48 4.80 -27.09
CA GLY A 92 6.72 4.30 -28.45
C GLY A 92 8.18 3.98 -28.75
N LEU A 93 9.05 3.97 -27.75
CA LEU A 93 10.41 3.47 -27.83
C LEU A 93 10.49 2.06 -27.24
N GLU A 94 11.31 1.20 -27.86
CA GLU A 94 11.61 -0.11 -27.27
C GLU A 94 12.77 0.06 -26.29
N GLU A 95 12.48 -0.17 -25.01
CA GLU A 95 13.40 0.07 -23.90
C GLU A 95 13.80 -1.23 -23.19
N PRO A 96 14.97 -1.27 -22.52
CA PRO A 96 15.30 -2.38 -21.64
C PRO A 96 14.32 -2.46 -20.45
N THR A 97 14.25 -3.62 -19.78
CA THR A 97 13.42 -3.77 -18.57
C THR A 97 13.84 -2.79 -17.47
N GLU A 98 12.85 -2.07 -16.93
CA GLU A 98 13.03 -1.07 -15.87
C GLU A 98 12.40 -1.53 -14.54
N PHE A 99 12.79 -0.87 -13.44
CA PHE A 99 12.34 -1.25 -12.09
C PHE A 99 11.84 -0.03 -11.33
N VAL A 100 10.58 -0.13 -10.89
CA VAL A 100 9.96 0.77 -9.91
C VAL A 100 9.92 0.06 -8.56
N SER A 101 10.21 0.77 -7.47
CA SER A 101 10.08 0.22 -6.11
C SER A 101 9.31 1.16 -5.22
N VAL A 102 8.62 0.60 -4.21
CA VAL A 102 7.73 1.33 -3.31
C VAL A 102 7.87 0.86 -1.88
N SER A 103 7.86 1.83 -0.96
CA SER A 103 7.88 1.60 0.49
C SER A 103 7.00 2.62 1.21
N SER A 104 6.39 2.22 2.34
CA SER A 104 5.59 3.06 3.23
C SER A 104 6.37 3.59 4.43
#